data_AF-A0AAV3YLJ1-F1
#
_entry.id   AF-A0AAV3YLJ1-F1
#
_cell.length_a   1.000
_cell.length_b   1.000
_cell.length_c   1.000
_cell.angle_alpha   90.00
_cell.angle_beta   90.00
_cell.angle_gamma   90.00
#
_symmetry.space_group_name_H-M   'P 1'
#
loop_
_entity.id
_entity.type
_entity.pdbx_description
1 polymer ?
#
loop_
_entity_poly.entity_id
_entity_poly.type
_entity_poly.pdbx_seq_one_letter_code
_entity_poly.pdbx_strand_id
1 'polypeptide(L)' 'MKEHVSRQCDLRIIMCTCCGANIQAQDAQEHTNVCPKVPVKCEQCGVDLTRDVVNQHVQTTCENAQVLCPLHNLGCMST' A
#
# COMPACT_ATOMS: atom_id res chain seq x y z
N MET A 1 -0.50 -32.45 -21.09
CA MET A 1 -0.39 -30.99 -20.87
C MET A 1 -1.26 -30.48 -19.71
N LYS A 2 -1.36 -31.20 -18.58
CA LYS A 2 -2.16 -30.76 -17.42
C LYS A 2 -1.31 -30.21 -16.26
N GLU A 3 -0.04 -30.64 -16.20
CA GLU A 3 0.87 -30.29 -15.11
C GLU A 3 1.48 -28.89 -15.25
N HIS A 4 1.70 -28.42 -16.49
CA HIS A 4 2.18 -27.07 -16.78
C HIS A 4 1.22 -26.00 -16.23
N VAL A 5 -0.09 -26.14 -16.49
CA VAL A 5 -1.11 -25.17 -16.06
C VAL A 5 -1.20 -25.08 -14.53
N SER A 6 -0.96 -26.20 -13.82
CA SER A 6 -1.12 -26.26 -12.37
C SER A 6 0.05 -25.67 -11.58
N ARG A 7 1.28 -25.70 -12.13
CA ARG A 7 2.50 -25.34 -11.37
C ARG A 7 3.45 -24.38 -12.08
N GLN A 8 3.45 -24.34 -13.41
CA GLN A 8 4.43 -23.60 -14.23
C GLN A 8 3.81 -22.51 -15.10
N CYS A 9 2.50 -22.26 -14.99
CA CYS A 9 1.85 -21.22 -15.77
C CYS A 9 1.90 -19.90 -15.00
N ASP A 10 2.74 -18.98 -15.46
CA ASP A 10 2.86 -17.62 -14.92
C ASP A 10 1.55 -16.82 -15.04
N LEU A 11 0.68 -17.22 -15.96
CA LEU A 11 -0.67 -16.66 -16.15
C LEU A 11 -1.72 -17.23 -15.18
N ARG A 12 -1.36 -18.17 -14.31
CA ARG A 12 -2.32 -18.74 -13.34
C ARG A 12 -2.83 -17.64 -12.42
N ILE A 13 -4.11 -17.71 -12.08
CA ILE A 13 -4.73 -16.78 -11.14
C ILE A 13 -4.46 -17.28 -9.72
N ILE A 14 -3.90 -16.41 -8.90
CA ILE A 14 -3.70 -16.58 -7.46
C ILE A 14 -4.53 -15.55 -6.70
N MET A 15 -4.84 -15.85 -5.45
CA MET A 15 -5.53 -14.92 -4.56
C MET A 15 -4.51 -14.16 -3.72
N CYS A 16 -4.56 -12.83 -3.74
CA CYS A 16 -3.75 -12.00 -2.86
C CYS A 16 -4.15 -12.22 -1.40
N THR A 17 -3.19 -12.52 -0.52
CA THR A 17 -3.44 -12.70 0.91
C THR A 17 -3.72 -11.38 1.65
N CYS A 18 -3.32 -10.24 1.06
CA CYS A 18 -3.52 -8.92 1.64
C CYS A 18 -4.91 -8.37 1.32
N CYS A 19 -5.33 -8.45 0.04
CA CYS A 19 -6.58 -7.87 -0.43
C CYS A 19 -7.67 -8.87 -0.84
N GLY A 20 -7.35 -10.16 -0.98
CA GLY A 20 -8.27 -11.18 -1.46
C GLY A 20 -8.55 -11.13 -2.97
N ALA A 21 -7.91 -10.21 -3.72
CA ALA A 21 -8.13 -10.09 -5.15
C ALA A 21 -7.49 -11.25 -5.93
N ASN A 22 -8.16 -11.66 -7.00
CA ASN A 22 -7.65 -12.62 -7.96
C ASN A 22 -6.69 -11.90 -8.93
N ILE A 23 -5.42 -12.25 -8.89
CA ILE A 23 -4.35 -11.65 -9.69
C ILE A 23 -3.56 -12.74 -10.41
N GLN A 24 -2.89 -12.43 -11.52
CA GLN A 24 -2.00 -13.41 -12.15
C GLN A 24 -0.73 -13.59 -11.32
N ALA A 25 -0.17 -14.80 -11.29
CA ALA A 25 1.03 -15.08 -10.53
C ALA A 25 2.23 -14.24 -10.98
N GLN A 26 2.35 -13.97 -12.29
CA GLN A 26 3.37 -13.05 -12.83
C GLN A 26 3.21 -11.62 -12.30
N ASP A 27 1.97 -11.17 -12.10
CA ASP A 27 1.64 -9.82 -11.63
C ASP A 27 1.66 -9.73 -10.10
N ALA A 28 1.95 -10.82 -9.37
CA ALA A 28 1.97 -10.80 -7.91
C ALA A 28 2.95 -9.76 -7.34
N GLN A 29 4.11 -9.63 -7.98
CA GLN A 29 5.12 -8.65 -7.60
C GLN A 29 4.64 -7.21 -7.88
N GLU A 30 4.17 -6.95 -9.09
CA GLU A 30 3.62 -5.63 -9.49
C GLU A 30 2.38 -5.26 -8.67
N HIS A 31 1.52 -6.23 -8.37
CA HIS A 31 0.36 -6.07 -7.53
C HIS A 31 0.75 -5.56 -6.15
N THR A 32 1.85 -6.03 -5.56
CA THR A 32 2.32 -5.53 -4.25
C THR A 32 2.55 -4.01 -4.30
N ASN A 33 3.04 -3.49 -5.43
CA ASN A 33 3.24 -2.06 -5.64
C ASN A 33 1.96 -1.25 -5.82
N VAL A 34 0.82 -1.87 -6.16
CA VAL A 34 -0.48 -1.18 -6.33
C VAL A 34 -1.57 -1.64 -5.37
N CYS A 35 -1.29 -2.65 -4.54
CA CYS A 35 -2.28 -3.27 -3.66
C CYS A 35 -2.70 -2.26 -2.58
N PRO A 36 -4.02 -2.04 -2.39
CA PRO A 36 -4.51 -1.09 -1.39
C PRO A 36 -4.39 -1.64 0.04
N LYS A 37 -4.44 -2.96 0.21
CA LYS A 37 -4.38 -3.61 1.51
C LYS A 37 -2.99 -4.14 1.89
N VAL A 38 -1.97 -3.85 1.09
CA VAL A 38 -0.60 -4.23 1.44
C VAL A 38 -0.19 -3.52 2.73
N PRO A 39 0.39 -4.23 3.71
CA PRO A 39 0.93 -3.59 4.89
C PRO A 39 2.13 -2.73 4.51
N VAL A 40 2.08 -1.47 4.89
CA VAL A 40 3.10 -0.45 4.74
C VAL A 40 3.36 0.20 6.09
N LYS A 41 4.62 0.51 6.34
CA LYS A 41 5.02 1.21 7.56
C LYS A 41 4.86 2.71 7.36
N CYS A 42 4.18 3.38 8.28
CA CYS A 42 4.11 4.83 8.26
C CYS A 42 5.50 5.43 8.47
N GLU A 43 5.96 6.30 7.57
CA GLU A 43 7.30 6.92 7.70
C GLU A 43 7.36 8.00 8.78
N GLN A 44 6.21 8.42 9.31
CA GLN A 44 6.10 9.48 10.30
C GLN A 44 6.15 8.92 11.72
N CYS A 45 5.33 7.90 12.02
CA CYS A 45 5.23 7.30 13.35
C CYS A 45 5.80 5.87 13.44
N GLY A 46 6.06 5.22 12.31
CA GLY A 46 6.60 3.86 12.27
C GLY A 46 5.58 2.74 12.50
N VAL A 47 4.27 3.03 12.55
CA VAL A 47 3.23 1.99 12.72
C VAL A 47 2.93 1.26 11.41
N ASP A 48 2.68 -0.04 11.49
CA ASP A 48 2.27 -0.87 10.35
C ASP A 48 0.76 -0.74 10.07
N LEU A 49 0.42 -0.25 8.88
CA LEU A 49 -0.94 -0.01 8.42
C LEU A 49 -1.11 -0.51 6.99
N THR A 50 -2.34 -0.62 6.49
CA THR A 50 -2.53 -0.87 5.06
C THR A 50 -2.34 0.42 4.25
N ARG A 51 -1.90 0.31 2.99
CA ARG A 51 -1.73 1.48 2.11
C ARG A 51 -2.97 2.37 1.99
N ASP A 52 -4.15 1.78 1.94
CA ASP A 52 -5.42 2.51 1.89
C ASP A 52 -5.67 3.33 3.17
N VAL A 53 -5.26 2.79 4.32
CA VAL A 53 -5.46 3.41 5.63
C VAL A 53 -4.33 4.37 5.98
N VAL A 54 -3.08 4.14 5.51
CA VAL A 54 -1.93 4.98 5.88
C VAL A 54 -2.13 6.44 5.47
N ASN A 55 -2.78 6.69 4.33
CA ASN A 55 -3.06 8.05 3.87
C ASN A 55 -4.04 8.76 4.82
N GLN A 56 -5.15 8.10 5.15
CA GLN A 56 -6.12 8.59 6.11
C GLN A 56 -5.51 8.75 7.51
N HIS A 57 -4.69 7.79 7.94
CA HIS A 57 -3.99 7.83 9.23
C HIS A 57 -3.12 9.07 9.33
N VAL A 58 -2.24 9.32 8.35
CA VAL A 58 -1.35 10.51 8.33
C VAL A 58 -2.15 11.81 8.38
N GLN A 59 -3.35 11.84 7.78
CA GLN A 59 -4.20 13.03 7.78
C GLN A 59 -5.04 13.25 9.05
N THR A 60 -5.42 12.19 9.77
CA THR A 60 -6.46 12.27 10.82
C THR A 60 -6.02 11.78 12.20
N THR A 61 -5.12 10.80 12.25
CA THR A 61 -4.89 9.98 13.46
C THR A 61 -3.40 9.88 13.83
N CYS A 62 -2.49 10.17 12.90
CA CYS A 62 -1.06 10.01 13.09
C CYS A 62 -0.51 11.09 14.02
N GLU A 63 -0.17 10.69 15.23
CA GLU A 63 0.43 11.52 16.28
C GLU A 63 1.77 12.17 15.88
N ASN A 64 2.56 11.51 15.02
CA ASN A 64 3.82 12.03 14.49
C ASN A 64 3.70 12.55 13.06
N ALA A 65 2.48 12.63 12.50
CA ALA A 65 2.35 13.20 11.16
C ALA A 65 2.91 14.61 11.25
N GLN A 66 3.89 14.92 10.40
CA GLN A 66 4.22 16.29 10.14
C GLN A 66 2.96 16.92 9.58
N VAL A 67 2.20 17.56 10.47
CA VAL A 67 1.12 18.46 10.13
C VAL A 67 1.75 19.52 9.25
N LEU A 68 1.74 19.27 7.94
CA LEU A 68 1.93 20.28 6.94
C LEU A 68 0.82 21.26 7.24
N CYS A 69 1.18 22.32 7.95
CA CYS A 69 0.30 23.40 8.29
C CYS A 69 -0.44 23.73 6.98
N PRO A 70 -1.79 23.78 6.95
CA PRO A 70 -2.53 24.03 5.72
C PRO A 70 -2.17 25.37 5.05
N LEU A 71 -1.45 26.24 5.78
CA LEU A 71 -0.84 27.48 5.29
C LEU A 71 0.63 27.38 4.85
N HIS A 72 1.29 26.22 4.89
CA HIS A 72 2.70 26.09 4.51
C HIS A 72 2.92 26.45 3.03
N ASN A 73 1.99 26.05 2.15
CA ASN A 73 2.02 26.45 0.74
C ASN A 73 1.65 27.94 0.50
N LEU A 74 1.16 28.62 1.54
CA LEU A 74 0.81 30.05 1.52
C LEU A 74 1.86 30.93 2.21
N GLY A 75 3.06 30.40 2.51
CA GLY A 75 4.19 31.21 2.96
C GLY A 75 4.19 31.54 4.45
N CYS A 76 3.91 30.56 5.30
CA CYS A 76 4.10 30.73 6.75
C CYS A 76 5.61 30.90 7.06
N MET A 77 6.05 32.15 7.14
CA MET A 77 7.34 32.53 7.71
C MET A 77 7.17 32.54 9.23
N SER A 78 7.68 31.50 9.89
CA SER A 78 7.97 31.58 11.32
C SER A 78 9.03 32.66 11.51
N THR A 79 8.68 33.74 12.22
CA THR A 79 9.63 34.72 12.77
C THR A 79 10.70 34.05 13.62
#